data_AF-A0A1H8RU94-F1
#
_entry.id   AF-A0A1H8RU94-F1
#
_cell.length_a   1.000
_cell.length_b   1.000
_cell.length_c   1.000
_cell.angle_alpha   90.00
_cell.angle_beta   90.00
_cell.angle_gamma   90.00
#
_symmetry.space_group_name_H-M   'P 1'
#
loop_
_entity.id
_entity.type
_entity.pdbx_description
1 polymer ?
#
loop_
_entity_poly.entity_id
_entity_poly.type
_entity_poly.pdbx_seq_one_letter_code
_entity_poly.pdbx_strand_id
1 'polypeptide(L)'
;MKHLSVAGQLMIFSRYIGQQVMIISLLNNSEINIGILIGVKHNAIAVNTDDIIRWIPLYDNFKLCEIKLLLKPLKKLTPDVVSAANNLPVKAFITPYYQQQGYDMPVFIEPGHPCNCKYVHELELADYRSPAEIYRQNALLHAFESA
;
A
#
# COMPACT_ATOMS: atom_id res chain seq x y z
N MET A 1 8.47 -11.92 -11.50
CA MET A 1 8.00 -10.51 -11.58
C MET A 1 9.13 -9.60 -11.13
N LYS A 2 9.38 -8.45 -11.79
CA LYS A 2 10.41 -7.50 -11.31
C LYS A 2 9.93 -6.90 -9.99
N HIS A 3 10.66 -7.16 -8.91
CA HIS A 3 10.41 -6.53 -7.61
C HIS A 3 10.65 -5.02 -7.71
N LEU A 4 9.77 -4.24 -7.08
CA LEU A 4 9.92 -2.80 -6.97
C LEU A 4 11.08 -2.49 -6.02
N SER A 5 12.00 -1.60 -6.42
CA SER A 5 13.07 -1.17 -5.53
C SER A 5 12.52 -0.45 -4.28
N VAL A 6 13.30 -0.40 -3.21
CA VAL A 6 12.95 0.35 -1.98
C VAL A 6 12.60 1.80 -2.32
N ALA A 7 13.35 2.45 -3.20
CA ALA A 7 13.04 3.81 -3.64
C ALA A 7 11.66 3.91 -4.31
N GLY A 8 11.32 2.95 -5.18
CA GLY A 8 10.00 2.87 -5.81
C GLY A 8 8.88 2.63 -4.79
N GLN A 9 9.12 1.73 -3.82
CA GLN A 9 8.15 1.44 -2.75
C GLN A 9 7.91 2.68 -1.88
N LEU A 10 8.97 3.35 -1.44
CA LEU A 10 8.89 4.57 -0.62
C LEU A 10 8.16 5.71 -1.34
N MET A 11 8.39 5.85 -2.65
CA MET A 11 7.66 6.83 -3.46
C MET A 11 6.17 6.53 -3.58
N ILE A 12 5.77 5.25 -3.59
CA ILE A 12 4.36 4.89 -3.55
C ILE A 12 3.81 5.19 -2.16
N PHE A 13 4.44 4.67 -1.10
CA PHE A 13 4.00 4.87 0.28
C PHE A 13 3.86 6.35 0.66
N SER A 14 4.76 7.22 0.22
CA SER A 14 4.69 8.67 0.53
C SER A 14 3.39 9.33 0.06
N ARG A 15 2.72 8.78 -0.97
CA ARG A 15 1.44 9.27 -1.49
C ARG A 15 0.24 8.84 -0.66
N TYR A 16 0.44 7.89 0.26
CA TYR A 16 -0.61 7.29 1.09
C TYR A 16 -0.39 7.53 2.59
N ILE A 17 0.37 8.56 2.97
CA ILE A 17 0.46 9.00 4.37
C ILE A 17 -0.96 9.30 4.89
N GLY A 18 -1.25 8.82 6.10
CA GLY A 18 -2.56 8.83 6.75
C GLY A 18 -3.41 7.59 6.48
N GLN A 19 -3.02 6.71 5.54
CA GLN A 19 -3.75 5.47 5.27
C GLN A 19 -3.37 4.34 6.23
N GLN A 20 -4.31 3.42 6.44
CA GLN A 20 -4.04 2.20 7.19
C GLN A 20 -3.09 1.29 6.40
N VAL A 21 -2.22 0.60 7.14
CA VAL A 21 -1.31 -0.41 6.61
C VAL A 21 -1.41 -1.67 7.46
N MET A 22 -1.42 -2.81 6.78
CA MET A 22 -1.21 -4.12 7.39
C MET A 22 0.28 -4.44 7.34
N ILE A 23 0.80 -4.90 8.47
CA ILE A 23 2.17 -5.34 8.67
C ILE A 23 2.10 -6.81 9.06
N ILE A 24 2.72 -7.67 8.26
CA ILE A 24 2.83 -9.10 8.53
C ILE A 24 4.27 -9.39 8.90
N SER A 25 4.51 -9.85 10.12
CA SER A 25 5.85 -10.24 10.57
C SER A 25 6.24 -11.58 9.95
N LEU A 26 7.30 -11.60 9.13
CA LEU A 26 7.80 -12.85 8.54
C LEU A 26 8.66 -13.67 9.53
N LEU A 27 8.92 -13.11 10.72
CA LEU A 27 9.74 -13.75 11.75
C LEU A 27 8.91 -14.45 12.84
N ASN A 28 7.67 -13.99 13.08
CA ASN A 28 6.83 -14.43 14.19
C ASN A 28 5.52 -15.04 13.68
N ASN A 29 5.55 -16.24 13.09
CA ASN A 29 4.35 -16.96 12.65
C ASN A 29 3.35 -16.13 11.82
N SER A 30 3.83 -15.17 11.02
CA SER A 30 2.96 -14.27 10.25
C SER A 30 2.01 -13.41 11.09
N GLU A 31 2.42 -13.02 12.31
CA GLU A 31 1.64 -12.11 13.15
C GLU A 31 1.27 -10.84 12.38
N ILE A 32 -0.03 -10.51 12.41
CA ILE A 32 -0.60 -9.39 11.68
C ILE A 32 -0.85 -8.24 12.64
N ASN A 33 -0.23 -7.10 12.35
CA ASN A 33 -0.50 -5.83 13.01
C ASN A 33 -1.04 -4.82 12.00
N ILE A 34 -1.97 -3.95 12.42
CA ILE A 34 -2.53 -2.89 11.58
C ILE A 34 -2.23 -1.56 12.25
N GLY A 35 -1.68 -0.63 11.47
CA GLY A 35 -1.37 0.72 11.93
C GLY A 35 -1.69 1.77 10.87
N ILE A 36 -1.28 3.00 11.15
CA ILE A 36 -1.44 4.14 10.24
C ILE A 36 -0.06 4.53 9.70
N LEU A 37 0.10 4.61 8.39
CA LEU A 37 1.31 5.12 7.76
C LEU A 37 1.42 6.62 8.02
N ILE A 38 2.40 7.06 8.81
CA ILE A 38 2.54 8.48 9.19
C ILE A 38 3.72 9.18 8.50
N GLY A 39 4.61 8.43 7.85
CA GLY A 39 5.74 9.03 7.15
C GLY A 39 6.64 8.03 6.47
N VAL A 40 7.59 8.56 5.71
CA VAL A 40 8.65 7.79 5.05
C VAL A 40 10.00 8.49 5.23
N LYS A 41 11.08 7.72 5.20
CA LYS A 41 12.46 8.21 5.09
C LYS A 41 13.22 7.35 4.07
N HIS A 42 14.50 7.66 3.84
CA HIS A 42 15.31 7.09 2.76
C HIS A 42 15.34 5.54 2.65
N ASN A 43 15.02 4.80 3.72
CA ASN A 43 15.02 3.32 3.72
C ASN A 43 13.93 2.70 4.61
N ALA A 44 12.93 3.46 5.04
CA ALA A 44 11.96 2.97 6.00
C ALA A 44 10.65 3.76 5.94
N ILE A 45 9.58 3.13 6.41
CA ILE A 45 8.30 3.78 6.66
C ILE A 45 8.08 3.94 8.17
N ALA A 46 7.36 4.98 8.56
CA ALA A 46 6.88 5.16 9.93
C ALA A 46 5.42 4.75 10.01
N VAL A 47 5.11 3.83 10.91
CA VAL A 47 3.74 3.39 11.17
C VAL A 47 3.41 3.65 12.63
N ASN A 48 2.27 4.28 12.90
CA ASN A 48 1.70 4.36 14.23
C ASN A 48 0.84 3.13 14.50
N THR A 49 1.21 2.33 15.48
CA THR A 49 0.47 1.17 15.99
C THR A 49 0.22 1.39 17.48
N ASP A 50 -1.04 1.47 17.91
CA ASP A 50 -1.42 1.64 19.32
C ASP A 50 -0.68 2.81 20.02
N ASP A 51 -0.67 3.98 19.37
CA ASP A 51 0.02 5.21 19.80
C ASP A 51 1.56 5.12 19.89
N ILE A 52 2.15 4.04 19.40
CA ILE A 52 3.59 3.85 19.30
C ILE A 52 4.03 4.00 17.83
N ILE A 53 4.92 4.95 17.59
CA ILE A 53 5.55 5.13 16.28
C ILE A 53 6.68 4.12 16.09
N ARG A 54 6.53 3.25 15.09
CA ARG A 54 7.54 2.27 14.68
C ARG A 54 8.09 2.61 13.31
N TRP A 55 9.42 2.59 13.19
CA TRP A 55 10.11 2.69 11.90
C TRP A 55 10.39 1.29 11.37
N ILE A 56 9.77 0.93 10.25
CA ILE A 56 9.91 -0.38 9.62
C ILE A 56 10.87 -0.25 8.44
N PRO A 57 12.07 -0.85 8.51
CA PRO A 57 13.03 -0.77 7.43
C PRO A 57 12.58 -1.60 6.22
N LEU A 58 12.88 -1.08 5.03
CA LEU A 58 12.67 -1.76 3.75
C LEU A 58 14.03 -2.13 3.15
N TYR A 59 14.11 -3.31 2.56
CA TYR A 59 15.31 -3.78 1.87
C TYR A 59 14.94 -4.38 0.51
N ASP A 60 15.82 -4.23 -0.47
CA ASP A 60 15.61 -4.77 -1.82
C ASP A 60 15.73 -6.30 -1.85
N ASN A 61 16.60 -6.86 -1.01
CA ASN A 61 17.05 -8.26 -1.14
C ASN A 61 16.51 -9.21 -0.06
N PHE A 62 15.88 -8.70 1.00
CA PHE A 62 15.26 -9.52 2.03
C PHE A 62 14.08 -8.76 2.66
N LYS A 63 13.08 -9.49 3.17
CA LYS A 63 11.93 -8.87 3.85
C LYS A 63 11.85 -9.40 5.28
N LEU A 64 11.80 -8.49 6.25
CA LEU A 64 11.51 -8.83 7.65
C LEU A 64 10.00 -8.79 7.92
N CYS A 65 9.32 -7.87 7.25
CA CYS A 65 7.88 -7.74 7.27
C CYS A 65 7.36 -7.63 5.83
N GLU A 66 6.16 -8.15 5.59
CA GLU A 66 5.34 -7.75 4.44
C GLU A 66 4.46 -6.58 4.86
N ILE A 67 4.36 -5.56 4.00
CA ILE A 67 3.62 -4.34 4.30
C ILE A 67 2.66 -4.08 3.15
N LYS A 68 1.37 -3.95 3.46
CA LYS A 68 0.33 -3.64 2.48
C LYS A 68 -0.49 -2.44 2.93
N LEU A 69 -0.68 -1.49 2.04
CA LEU A 69 -1.70 -0.44 2.19
C LEU A 69 -3.07 -1.08 2.23
N LEU A 70 -3.85 -0.80 3.27
CA LEU A 70 -5.25 -1.18 3.34
C LEU A 70 -6.06 -0.10 2.62
N LEU A 71 -6.24 -0.33 1.32
CA LEU A 71 -7.03 0.55 0.48
C LEU A 71 -8.45 0.01 0.42
N LYS A 72 -9.43 0.88 0.17
CA LYS A 72 -10.76 0.39 -0.16
C LYS A 72 -10.72 -0.27 -1.54
N PRO A 73 -11.61 -1.21 -1.87
CA PRO A 73 -11.82 -1.63 -3.25
C PRO A 73 -12.35 -0.42 -4.04
N LEU A 74 -11.46 0.20 -4.81
CA LEU A 74 -11.77 1.39 -5.60
C LEU A 74 -12.05 0.99 -7.06
N LYS A 75 -12.86 1.79 -7.75
CA LYS A 75 -13.15 1.58 -9.17
C LYS A 75 -11.87 1.84 -9.97
N LYS A 76 -11.56 0.96 -10.94
CA LYS A 76 -10.48 1.22 -11.90
C LYS A 76 -10.82 2.46 -12.72
N LEU A 77 -9.81 3.25 -13.10
CA LEU A 77 -10.02 4.37 -14.01
C LEU A 77 -10.46 3.83 -15.38
N THR A 78 -11.52 4.43 -15.92
CA THR A 78 -11.92 4.18 -17.30
C THR A 78 -11.13 5.11 -18.25
N PRO A 79 -11.03 4.78 -19.55
CA PRO A 79 -10.39 5.65 -20.53
C PRO A 79 -10.94 7.09 -20.51
N ASP A 80 -12.26 7.25 -20.31
CA ASP A 80 -12.91 8.56 -20.21
C ASP A 80 -12.46 9.34 -18.98
N VAL A 81 -12.33 8.68 -17.83
CA VAL A 81 -11.85 9.31 -16.59
C VAL A 81 -10.38 9.68 -16.72
N VAL A 82 -9.56 8.85 -17.37
CA VAL A 82 -8.15 9.15 -17.67
C VAL A 82 -8.04 10.37 -18.59
N SER A 83 -8.86 10.42 -19.65
CA SER A 83 -8.93 11.55 -20.56
C SER A 83 -9.32 12.83 -19.82
N ALA A 84 -10.36 12.78 -18.98
CA ALA A 84 -10.78 13.90 -18.16
C ALA A 84 -9.67 14.36 -17.20
N ALA A 85 -8.98 13.43 -16.53
CA ALA A 85 -7.87 13.74 -15.63
C ALA A 85 -6.72 14.45 -16.35
N ASN A 86 -6.35 13.99 -17.55
CA ASN A 86 -5.27 14.58 -18.34
C ASN A 86 -5.57 16.01 -18.83
N ASN A 87 -6.85 16.36 -18.95
CA ASN A 87 -7.29 17.68 -19.35
C ASN A 87 -7.41 18.68 -18.18
N LEU A 88 -7.17 18.25 -16.93
CA LEU A 88 -7.20 19.14 -15.78
C LEU A 88 -5.93 20.03 -15.73
N PRO A 89 -6.07 21.32 -15.38
CA PRO A 89 -4.98 22.29 -15.42
C PRO A 89 -3.89 22.05 -14.36
N VAL A 90 -4.18 21.29 -13.28
CA VAL A 90 -3.21 21.03 -12.19
C VAL A 90 -3.11 19.55 -11.89
N LYS A 91 -2.00 18.94 -12.31
CA LYS A 91 -1.75 17.50 -12.16
C LYS A 91 -1.51 17.04 -10.72
N ALA A 92 -1.02 17.93 -9.85
CA ALA A 92 -0.66 17.60 -8.47
C ALA A 92 -1.85 17.20 -7.59
N PHE A 93 -3.07 17.66 -7.91
CA PHE A 93 -4.27 17.37 -7.12
C PHE A 93 -5.13 16.23 -7.69
N ILE A 94 -4.74 15.66 -8.84
CA ILE A 94 -5.48 14.61 -9.53
C ILE A 94 -5.58 13.36 -8.65
N THR A 95 -4.44 12.88 -8.12
CA THR A 95 -4.41 11.64 -7.35
C THR A 95 -5.27 11.72 -6.09
N PRO A 96 -5.12 12.73 -5.20
CA PRO A 96 -5.99 12.85 -4.03
C PRO A 96 -7.48 13.02 -4.38
N TYR A 97 -7.80 13.78 -5.44
CA TYR A 97 -9.17 14.00 -5.87
C TYR A 97 -9.85 12.69 -6.31
N TYR A 98 -9.24 11.93 -7.22
CA TYR A 98 -9.85 10.69 -7.70
C TYR A 98 -9.90 9.59 -6.63
N GLN A 99 -8.93 9.56 -5.72
CA GLN A 99 -8.99 8.69 -4.55
C GLN A 99 -10.18 9.02 -3.63
N GLN A 100 -10.45 10.31 -3.38
CA GLN A 100 -11.65 10.74 -2.64
C GLN A 100 -12.95 10.34 -3.35
N GLN A 101 -12.95 10.33 -4.69
CA GLN A 101 -14.08 9.90 -5.51
C GLN A 101 -14.23 8.37 -5.61
N GLY A 102 -13.37 7.59 -4.95
CA GLY A 102 -13.49 6.14 -4.94
C GLY A 102 -12.79 5.43 -6.10
N TYR A 103 -11.82 6.07 -6.76
CA TYR A 103 -11.06 5.49 -7.88
C TYR A 103 -9.64 5.08 -7.49
N ASP A 104 -9.22 3.91 -7.97
CA ASP A 104 -7.84 3.46 -7.82
C ASP A 104 -6.98 4.15 -8.88
N MET A 105 -5.82 4.66 -8.47
CA MET A 105 -4.95 5.42 -9.36
C MET A 105 -3.74 4.57 -9.73
N PRO A 106 -3.45 4.38 -11.03
CA PRO A 106 -2.24 3.70 -11.45
C PRO A 106 -1.02 4.50 -11.00
N VAL A 107 0.05 3.80 -10.64
CA VAL A 107 1.27 4.45 -10.18
C VAL A 107 2.08 4.98 -11.36
N PHE A 108 2.76 6.08 -11.10
CA PHE A 108 3.81 6.63 -11.95
C PHE A 108 5.05 6.82 -11.09
N ILE A 109 6.13 6.15 -11.45
CA ILE A 109 7.39 6.11 -10.70
C ILE A 109 8.38 7.07 -11.35
N GLU A 110 8.82 6.74 -12.57
CA GLU A 110 9.72 7.57 -13.39
C GLU A 110 9.48 7.27 -14.87
N PRO A 111 9.87 8.15 -15.81
CA PRO A 111 9.71 7.90 -17.24
C PRO A 111 10.30 6.55 -17.68
N GLY A 112 9.52 5.74 -18.41
CA GLY A 112 9.96 4.43 -18.92
C GLY A 112 9.99 3.29 -17.89
N HIS A 113 9.62 3.52 -16.63
CA HIS A 113 9.65 2.47 -15.61
C HIS A 113 8.63 1.34 -15.90
N PRO A 114 9.02 0.05 -15.81
CA PRO A 114 8.16 -1.09 -16.18
C PRO A 114 6.95 -1.32 -15.27
N CYS A 115 6.92 -0.66 -14.10
CA CYS A 115 5.80 -0.71 -13.17
C CYS A 115 4.85 0.50 -13.29
N ASN A 116 5.11 1.44 -14.21
CA ASN A 116 4.15 2.49 -14.50
C ASN A 116 2.84 1.91 -15.02
N CYS A 117 1.74 2.64 -14.83
CA CYS A 117 0.39 2.25 -15.24
C CYS A 117 -0.20 1.05 -14.49
N LYS A 118 0.54 0.44 -13.54
CA LYS A 118 0.02 -0.60 -12.66
C LYS A 118 -0.66 0.00 -11.44
N TYR A 119 -1.69 -0.65 -10.95
CA TYR A 119 -2.33 -0.31 -9.69
C TYR A 119 -1.50 -0.80 -8.49
N VAL A 120 -1.69 -0.20 -7.32
CA VAL A 120 -0.90 -0.52 -6.13
C VAL A 120 -1.04 -1.99 -5.71
N HIS A 121 -2.24 -2.56 -5.87
CA HIS A 121 -2.48 -3.99 -5.60
C HIS A 121 -1.75 -4.90 -6.59
N GLU A 122 -1.63 -4.51 -7.86
CA GLU A 122 -0.88 -5.25 -8.90
C GLU A 122 0.64 -5.22 -8.65
N LEU A 123 1.08 -4.35 -7.74
CA LEU A 123 2.46 -4.27 -7.24
C LEU A 123 2.67 -4.99 -5.92
N GLU A 124 1.65 -5.70 -5.41
CA GLU A 124 1.68 -6.40 -4.12
C GLU A 124 1.88 -5.46 -2.91
N LEU A 125 1.61 -4.16 -3.07
CA LEU A 125 1.76 -3.14 -2.03
C LEU A 125 0.43 -2.70 -1.41
N ALA A 126 -0.70 -3.26 -1.86
CA ALA A 126 -2.01 -2.99 -1.29
C ALA A 126 -2.83 -4.27 -1.12
N ASP A 127 -3.74 -4.22 -0.15
CA ASP A 127 -4.80 -5.19 0.09
C ASP A 127 -6.14 -4.43 0.17
N TYR A 128 -7.21 -5.05 -0.33
CA TYR A 128 -8.54 -4.43 -0.33
C TYR A 128 -9.47 -4.97 0.74
N ARG A 129 -9.02 -5.97 1.51
CA ARG A 129 -9.76 -6.47 2.66
C ARG A 129 -9.76 -5.42 3.77
N SER A 130 -10.87 -5.31 4.46
CA SER A 130 -10.98 -4.53 5.68
C SER A 130 -10.19 -5.16 6.84
N PRO A 131 -9.80 -4.38 7.86
CA PRO A 131 -9.19 -4.91 9.08
C PRO A 131 -9.97 -6.08 9.70
N ALA A 132 -11.31 -5.98 9.73
CA ALA A 132 -12.17 -7.02 10.29
C ALA A 132 -12.10 -8.35 9.50
N GLU A 133 -12.03 -8.28 8.17
CA GLU A 133 -11.86 -9.47 7.33
C GLU A 133 -10.49 -10.11 7.53
N ILE A 134 -9.44 -9.30 7.64
CA ILE A 134 -8.08 -9.75 7.91
C ILE A 134 -8.01 -10.47 9.26
N TYR A 135 -8.52 -9.86 10.33
CA TYR A 135 -8.51 -10.48 11.66
C TYR A 135 -9.34 -11.76 11.72
N ARG A 136 -10.51 -11.79 11.07
CA ARG A 136 -11.34 -13.01 11.00
C ARG A 136 -10.60 -14.15 10.32
N GLN A 137 -9.95 -13.88 9.20
CA GLN A 137 -9.19 -14.89 8.47
C GLN A 137 -8.01 -15.41 9.30
N ASN A 138 -7.30 -14.51 10.00
CA ASN A 138 -6.19 -14.91 10.85
C ASN A 138 -6.63 -15.76 12.05
N ALA A 139 -7.76 -15.41 12.69
CA ALA A 139 -8.32 -16.18 13.79
C ALA A 139 -8.72 -17.61 13.35
N LEU A 140 -9.29 -17.76 12.15
CA LEU A 140 -9.62 -19.07 11.60
C LEU A 140 -8.37 -19.92 11.34
N LEU A 141 -7.32 -19.33 10.77
CA LEU A 141 -6.04 -20.03 10.53
C LEU A 141 -5.47 -20.60 11.82
N HIS A 142 -5.36 -19.79 12.88
CA HIS A 142 -4.85 -20.26 14.17
C HIS A 142 -5.77 -21.30 14.84
N ALA A 143 -7.08 -21.21 14.64
CA ALA A 143 -8.01 -22.22 15.13
C ALA A 143 -7.79 -23.59 14.46
N PHE A 144 -7.46 -23.62 13.16
CA PHE A 144 -7.11 -24.86 12.46
C PHE A 144 -5.73 -25.40 12.83
N GLU A 145 -4.75 -24.55 13.10
CA GLU A 145 -3.40 -24.99 13.54
C GLU A 145 -3.39 -25.57 14.96
N SER A 146 -4.42 -25.29 15.75
CA SER A 146 -4.53 -25.73 17.16
C SER A 146 -5.40 -26.99 17.35
N ALA A 147 -5.93 -27.58 16.28
CA ALA A 147 -6.81 -28.75 16.28
C ALA A 147 -6.08 -30.01 15.79
#